data_AF-A0A514WXS1-F1
#
_entry.id   AF-A0A514WXS1-F1
#
_cell.length_a   1.000
_cell.length_b   1.000
_cell.length_c   1.000
_cell.angle_alpha   90.00
_cell.angle_beta   90.00
_cell.angle_gamma   90.00
#
_symmetry.space_group_name_H-M   'P 1'
#
loop_
_entity.id
_entity.type
_entity.pdbx_description
1 polymer ?
#
loop_
_entity_poly.entity_id
_entity_poly.type
_entity_poly.pdbx_seq_one_letter_code
_entity_poly.pdbx_strand_id
1 'polypeptide(L)'
;MKLLSAALVFIFSIVTSITAFAGAPACRSVFALTFDETPWGQLRPDFNHNNKYTLEIKQEAPIKNQCNLGTCHLHAWLTVLENSYTAKTGQSIPLDNHYESAQHLLKRSIEQLYNKDQKADIALGAGPLPSKMNIQEFGLVPAGVWAPKTEFYVQPNSGKYTEYLENIIARTKLLREQAKTEDEQKAVNKLGEQQIRQLFKAIVGDLPQTFVYDGQTYTPKSFGEAYFKFFEQSWVQVIINVNRKVKSNQTTFKNSDAQITMPLDRVQASAKALLDAGQTVFLSYEHHAEYVDKATGIISIKAFYIPEFAKPLTRQERATFNKNDGGHAVEIVGYDADPITGEIIKWKIKNSWGTKSGDQGYYHMYNDYFRAFAKSITYQRPTATITIQMNKPTQQ
;
A
#
# COMPACT_ATOMS: atom_id res chain seq x y z
N MET A 1 -70.54 71.02 10.35
CA MET A 1 -70.31 71.47 11.75
C MET A 1 -68.97 70.89 12.18
N LYS A 2 -67.87 71.67 12.19
CA LYS A 2 -67.19 72.24 13.39
C LYS A 2 -66.96 71.17 14.48
N LEU A 3 -65.80 70.95 15.11
CA LEU A 3 -64.48 71.59 15.17
C LEU A 3 -63.54 70.65 15.99
N LEU A 4 -62.23 70.67 15.70
CA LEU A 4 -61.05 70.71 16.60
C LEU A 4 -60.72 69.63 17.68
N SER A 5 -59.45 69.15 17.59
CA SER A 5 -58.36 69.21 18.60
C SER A 5 -57.84 67.96 19.34
N ALA A 6 -56.55 67.68 19.07
CA ALA A 6 -55.40 67.38 19.94
C ALA A 6 -55.34 66.08 20.77
N ALA A 7 -54.23 65.32 20.61
CA ALA A 7 -53.25 65.07 21.69
C ALA A 7 -52.02 64.24 21.25
N LEU A 8 -50.85 64.77 21.66
CA LEU A 8 -49.53 64.21 21.95
C LEU A 8 -49.14 62.78 21.49
N VAL A 9 -48.02 62.74 20.77
CA VAL A 9 -47.16 61.55 20.59
C VAL A 9 -46.01 61.60 21.61
N PHE A 10 -45.96 60.63 22.52
CA PHE A 10 -44.80 60.34 23.38
C PHE A 10 -44.07 59.13 22.80
N ILE A 11 -42.83 59.33 22.35
CA ILE A 11 -41.91 58.29 21.90
C ILE A 11 -41.23 57.72 23.14
N PHE A 12 -41.51 56.47 23.49
CA PHE A 12 -40.76 55.72 24.50
C PHE A 12 -39.64 54.94 23.81
N SER A 13 -38.40 55.31 24.14
CA SER A 13 -37.18 54.59 23.75
C SER A 13 -37.08 53.28 24.53
N ILE A 14 -36.98 52.14 23.83
CA ILE A 14 -36.49 50.88 24.41
C ILE A 14 -35.15 50.58 23.75
N VAL A 15 -34.12 50.65 24.58
CA VAL A 15 -32.74 50.28 24.27
C VAL A 15 -32.66 48.75 24.24
N THR A 16 -32.49 48.17 23.05
CA THR A 16 -32.10 46.76 22.89
C THR A 16 -30.59 46.66 22.78
N SER A 17 -29.96 46.22 23.86
CA SER A 17 -28.54 45.85 23.90
C SER A 17 -28.33 44.54 23.14
N ILE A 18 -27.83 44.62 21.91
CA ILE A 18 -27.30 43.45 21.18
C ILE A 18 -25.85 43.27 21.61
N THR A 19 -25.58 42.29 22.46
CA THR A 19 -24.23 41.79 22.71
C THR A 19 -23.76 41.05 21.46
N ALA A 20 -22.94 41.70 20.65
CA ALA A 20 -22.18 41.07 19.59
C ALA A 20 -21.15 40.10 20.21
N PHE A 21 -21.32 38.80 19.99
CA PHE A 21 -20.25 37.84 20.19
C PHE A 21 -19.16 38.16 19.16
N ALA A 22 -18.02 38.62 19.66
CA ALA A 22 -16.81 38.81 18.88
C ALA A 22 -16.43 37.49 18.20
N GLY A 23 -16.57 37.45 16.88
CA GLY A 23 -15.98 36.40 16.07
C GLY A 23 -14.46 36.41 16.26
N ALA A 24 -13.88 35.21 16.39
CA ALA A 24 -12.43 35.03 16.39
C ALA A 24 -11.82 35.78 15.18
N PRO A 25 -10.74 36.57 15.37
CA PRO A 25 -10.16 37.29 14.25
C PRO A 25 -9.61 36.28 13.25
N ALA A 26 -10.09 36.38 12.01
CA ALA A 26 -9.49 35.70 10.88
C ALA A 26 -7.99 36.05 10.87
N CYS A 27 -7.15 35.02 10.89
CA CYS A 27 -5.69 35.11 11.02
C CYS A 27 -5.00 35.67 9.77
N ARG A 28 -5.63 36.61 9.05
CA ARG A 28 -5.19 37.01 7.72
C ARG A 28 -5.54 38.46 7.41
N SER A 29 -5.02 39.41 8.19
CA SER A 29 -4.95 40.81 7.72
C SER A 29 -4.15 41.72 8.66
N VAL A 30 -2.88 41.45 8.94
CA VAL A 30 -1.92 42.52 9.29
C VAL A 30 -0.52 42.03 8.89
N PHE A 31 0.22 42.84 8.11
CA PHE A 31 1.53 42.59 7.47
C PHE A 31 1.52 41.82 6.14
N ALA A 32 1.20 42.54 5.06
CA ALA A 32 1.77 42.25 3.75
C ALA A 32 3.18 42.84 3.68
N LEU A 33 4.14 42.16 4.30
CA LEU A 33 5.53 42.18 3.82
C LEU A 33 5.58 41.04 2.79
N THR A 34 5.68 41.37 1.51
CA THR A 34 5.94 40.37 0.46
C THR A 34 7.38 39.91 0.60
N PHE A 35 7.63 39.04 1.58
CA PHE A 35 8.68 38.05 1.39
C PHE A 35 8.11 37.08 0.36
N ASP A 36 8.83 36.86 -0.74
CA ASP A 36 8.63 35.68 -1.59
C ASP A 36 8.98 34.47 -0.71
N GLU A 37 8.06 34.08 0.18
CA GLU A 37 8.23 32.92 1.02
C GLU A 37 8.19 31.70 0.11
N THR A 38 9.32 31.00 0.02
CA THR A 38 9.41 29.73 -0.68
C THR A 38 8.26 28.83 -0.20
N PRO A 39 7.39 28.32 -1.09
CA PRO A 39 6.21 27.57 -0.69
C PRO A 39 6.60 26.13 -0.31
N TRP A 40 7.22 25.98 0.86
CA TRP A 40 7.75 24.71 1.34
C TRP A 40 6.69 23.60 1.33
N GLY A 41 7.08 22.42 0.86
CA GLY A 41 6.22 21.24 0.70
C GLY A 41 5.33 21.27 -0.54
N GLN A 42 5.24 22.37 -1.29
CA GLN A 42 4.48 22.41 -2.54
C GLN A 42 5.29 21.84 -3.71
N LEU A 43 4.56 21.23 -4.66
CA LEU A 43 5.13 20.80 -5.95
C LEU A 43 5.67 22.03 -6.68
N ARG A 44 6.91 21.91 -7.16
CA ARG A 44 7.61 22.94 -7.90
C ARG A 44 6.99 23.14 -9.29
N PRO A 45 6.54 24.35 -9.67
CA PRO A 45 5.99 24.61 -11.00
C PRO A 45 7.00 24.37 -12.14
N ASP A 46 8.30 24.49 -11.84
CA ASP A 46 9.40 24.27 -12.78
C ASP A 46 9.86 22.79 -12.85
N PHE A 47 9.25 21.90 -12.07
CA PHE A 47 9.56 20.47 -12.16
C PHE A 47 9.00 19.88 -13.46
N ASN A 48 9.90 19.65 -14.41
CA ASN A 48 9.54 19.13 -15.73
C ASN A 48 9.14 17.65 -15.66
N HIS A 49 7.84 17.41 -15.58
CA HIS A 49 7.24 16.09 -15.63
C HIS A 49 6.68 15.77 -17.03
N ASN A 50 6.76 14.50 -17.42
CA ASN A 50 6.17 14.00 -18.66
C ASN A 50 5.75 12.54 -18.50
N ASN A 51 4.90 12.06 -19.40
CA ASN A 51 4.40 10.68 -19.43
C ASN A 51 5.08 9.81 -20.51
N LYS A 52 6.30 10.17 -20.90
CA LYS A 52 7.12 9.36 -21.82
C LYS A 52 8.00 8.40 -21.04
N TYR A 53 8.20 7.24 -21.63
CA TYR A 53 8.96 6.14 -21.07
C TYR A 53 9.75 5.45 -22.16
N THR A 54 10.98 5.06 -21.84
CA THR A 54 11.83 4.25 -22.71
C THR A 54 11.22 2.88 -22.93
N LEU A 55 10.64 2.29 -21.89
CA LEU A 55 9.95 1.00 -21.95
C LEU A 55 8.75 0.99 -21.02
N GLU A 56 7.61 0.51 -21.53
CA GLU A 56 6.44 0.16 -20.74
C GLU A 56 5.93 -1.22 -21.12
N ILE A 57 5.73 -2.07 -20.13
CA ILE A 57 5.04 -3.34 -20.32
C ILE A 57 3.54 -3.06 -20.32
N LYS A 58 2.87 -3.45 -21.40
CA LYS A 58 1.41 -3.29 -21.53
C LYS A 58 0.68 -3.90 -20.33
N GLN A 59 -0.25 -3.13 -19.77
CA GLN A 59 -1.00 -3.50 -18.58
C GLN A 59 -2.45 -3.80 -18.97
N GLU A 60 -2.86 -5.06 -18.85
CA GLU A 60 -4.25 -5.49 -19.10
C GLU A 60 -5.05 -5.66 -17.80
N ALA A 61 -4.35 -5.90 -16.68
CA ALA A 61 -4.98 -5.95 -15.38
C ALA A 61 -5.54 -4.57 -14.97
N PRO A 62 -6.77 -4.48 -14.45
CA PRO A 62 -7.34 -3.22 -14.01
C PRO A 62 -6.56 -2.63 -12.82
N ILE A 63 -6.61 -1.30 -12.67
CA ILE A 63 -6.08 -0.65 -11.47
C ILE A 63 -6.92 -1.07 -10.26
N LYS A 64 -6.24 -1.62 -9.25
CA LYS A 64 -6.87 -2.08 -8.02
C LYS A 64 -7.06 -0.94 -7.03
N ASN A 65 -7.91 -1.15 -6.02
CA ASN A 65 -8.12 -0.19 -4.92
C ASN A 65 -8.15 -0.92 -3.56
N GLN A 66 -7.11 -0.77 -2.74
CA GLN A 66 -7.03 -1.27 -1.36
C GLN A 66 -7.93 -0.49 -0.39
N CYS A 67 -8.48 0.63 -0.86
CA CYS A 67 -9.31 1.53 -0.09
C CYS A 67 -8.63 1.95 1.22
N ASN A 68 -9.19 1.57 2.36
CA ASN A 68 -8.69 1.96 3.67
C ASN A 68 -8.05 0.80 4.45
N LEU A 69 -7.70 -0.29 3.77
CA LEU A 69 -6.99 -1.43 4.37
C LEU A 69 -5.50 -1.42 3.99
N GLY A 70 -4.64 -1.81 4.93
CA GLY A 70 -3.19 -1.95 4.75
C GLY A 70 -2.79 -3.20 3.95
N THR A 71 -3.44 -3.47 2.81
CA THR A 71 -3.30 -4.70 2.01
C THR A 71 -2.63 -4.49 0.66
N CYS A 72 -1.91 -3.38 0.49
CA CYS A 72 -1.16 -3.05 -0.73
C CYS A 72 -0.32 -4.21 -1.29
N HIS A 73 0.28 -5.00 -0.41
CA HIS A 73 1.10 -6.17 -0.76
C HIS A 73 0.32 -7.28 -1.46
N LEU A 74 -0.94 -7.54 -1.06
CA LEU A 74 -1.81 -8.49 -1.75
C LEU A 74 -2.18 -7.96 -3.12
N HIS A 75 -2.54 -6.67 -3.20
CA HIS A 75 -2.94 -6.04 -4.46
C HIS A 75 -1.79 -6.01 -5.47
N ALA A 76 -0.58 -5.71 -5.03
CA ALA A 76 0.62 -5.76 -5.86
C ALA A 76 0.86 -7.18 -6.40
N TRP A 77 0.72 -8.21 -5.54
CA TRP A 77 0.82 -9.60 -5.98
C TRP A 77 -0.23 -10.00 -7.01
N LEU A 78 -1.50 -9.68 -6.76
CA LEU A 78 -2.58 -9.99 -7.70
C LEU A 78 -2.32 -9.33 -9.06
N THR A 79 -1.80 -8.10 -9.06
CA THR A 79 -1.49 -7.40 -10.32
C THR A 79 -0.32 -8.09 -11.07
N VAL A 80 0.73 -8.49 -10.36
CA VAL A 80 1.84 -9.29 -10.92
C VAL A 80 1.33 -10.61 -11.50
N LEU A 81 0.41 -11.28 -10.82
CA LEU A 81 -0.19 -12.54 -11.27
C LEU A 81 -1.01 -12.35 -12.54
N GLU A 82 -1.92 -11.37 -12.56
CA GLU A 82 -2.77 -11.08 -13.72
C GLU A 82 -1.92 -10.71 -14.94
N ASN A 83 -0.95 -9.81 -14.77
CA ASN A 83 -0.04 -9.42 -15.85
C ASN A 83 0.81 -10.59 -16.35
N SER A 84 1.35 -11.40 -15.43
CA SER A 84 2.14 -12.58 -15.80
C SER A 84 1.30 -13.63 -16.52
N TYR A 85 0.04 -13.81 -16.13
CA TYR A 85 -0.90 -14.70 -16.81
C TYR A 85 -1.18 -14.18 -18.22
N THR A 86 -1.56 -12.91 -18.36
CA THR A 86 -1.80 -12.28 -19.66
C THR A 86 -0.59 -12.35 -20.58
N ALA A 87 0.61 -12.08 -20.07
CA ALA A 87 1.83 -12.18 -20.87
C ALA A 87 2.08 -13.61 -21.39
N LYS A 88 1.65 -14.63 -20.65
CA LYS A 88 1.81 -16.05 -21.02
C LYS A 88 0.72 -16.59 -21.93
N THR A 89 -0.53 -16.12 -21.77
CA THR A 89 -1.70 -16.73 -22.41
C THR A 89 -2.40 -15.82 -23.41
N GLY A 90 -2.14 -14.52 -23.37
CA GLY A 90 -2.89 -13.51 -24.10
C GLY A 90 -4.30 -13.24 -23.52
N GLN A 91 -4.68 -13.88 -22.42
CA GLN A 91 -5.99 -13.74 -21.78
C GLN A 91 -5.88 -12.94 -20.47
N SER A 92 -6.92 -12.21 -20.10
CA SER A 92 -6.99 -11.47 -18.84
C SER A 92 -8.00 -12.14 -17.91
N ILE A 93 -7.56 -12.44 -16.68
CA ILE A 93 -8.42 -12.97 -15.62
C ILE A 93 -8.24 -12.06 -14.41
N PRO A 94 -9.12 -11.06 -14.21
CA PRO A 94 -9.11 -10.23 -13.02
C PRO A 94 -9.38 -11.09 -11.78
N LEU A 95 -8.62 -10.86 -10.72
CA LEU A 95 -8.69 -11.52 -9.42
C LEU A 95 -9.31 -10.60 -8.37
N ASP A 96 -10.11 -11.18 -7.47
CA ASP A 96 -10.83 -10.46 -6.43
C ASP A 96 -9.90 -10.02 -5.29
N ASN A 97 -9.61 -8.72 -5.24
CA ASN A 97 -8.74 -8.15 -4.21
C ASN A 97 -9.40 -8.05 -2.83
N HIS A 98 -10.73 -8.00 -2.76
CA HIS A 98 -11.45 -7.95 -1.49
C HIS A 98 -11.50 -9.33 -0.85
N TYR A 99 -11.54 -10.40 -1.64
CA TYR A 99 -11.41 -11.78 -1.13
C TYR A 99 -10.07 -11.95 -0.40
N GLU A 100 -8.95 -11.56 -1.03
CA GLU A 100 -7.63 -11.61 -0.40
C GLU A 100 -7.54 -10.74 0.85
N SER A 101 -8.07 -9.51 0.79
CA SER A 101 -8.07 -8.59 1.92
C SER A 101 -8.91 -9.09 3.09
N ALA A 102 -10.04 -9.75 2.80
CA ALA A 102 -10.92 -10.36 3.80
C ALA A 102 -10.24 -11.55 4.49
N GLN A 103 -9.69 -12.49 3.71
CA GLN A 103 -8.95 -13.64 4.22
C GLN A 103 -7.76 -13.20 5.10
N HIS A 104 -7.01 -12.20 4.64
CA HIS A 104 -5.89 -11.65 5.40
C HIS A 104 -6.34 -10.96 6.68
N LEU A 105 -7.41 -10.17 6.66
CA LEU A 105 -7.97 -9.56 7.87
C LEU A 105 -8.37 -10.61 8.91
N LEU A 106 -9.07 -11.67 8.49
CA LEU A 106 -9.46 -12.78 9.38
C LEU A 106 -8.23 -13.46 9.98
N LYS A 107 -7.26 -13.83 9.13
CA LYS A 107 -6.02 -14.48 9.56
C LYS A 107 -5.27 -13.63 10.58
N ARG A 108 -5.04 -12.34 10.28
CA ARG A 108 -4.32 -11.42 11.16
C ARG A 108 -5.06 -11.17 12.49
N SER A 109 -6.39 -11.13 12.46
CA SER A 109 -7.20 -11.00 13.68
C SER A 109 -7.01 -12.21 14.61
N ILE A 110 -7.05 -13.42 14.04
CA ILE A 110 -6.86 -14.66 14.80
C ILE A 110 -5.41 -14.78 15.29
N GLU A 111 -4.42 -14.51 14.44
CA GLU A 111 -3.00 -14.49 14.87
C GLU A 111 -2.78 -13.52 16.04
N GLN A 112 -3.35 -12.32 15.97
CA GLN A 112 -3.20 -11.33 17.02
C GLN A 112 -3.85 -11.75 18.34
N LEU A 113 -4.96 -12.51 18.28
CA LEU A 113 -5.58 -13.12 19.46
C LEU A 113 -4.58 -14.04 20.21
N TYR A 114 -3.86 -14.88 19.46
CA TYR A 114 -2.93 -15.87 20.03
C TYR A 114 -1.55 -15.30 20.35
N ASN A 115 -1.22 -14.08 19.90
CA ASN A 115 0.01 -13.41 20.28
C ASN A 115 0.09 -13.19 21.80
N LYS A 116 1.31 -13.37 22.33
CA LYS A 116 1.62 -13.28 23.77
C LYS A 116 1.87 -11.84 24.26
N ASP A 117 2.01 -10.89 23.34
CA ASP A 117 2.13 -9.47 23.69
C ASP A 117 0.79 -8.90 24.20
N GLN A 118 0.86 -7.70 24.77
CA GLN A 118 -0.31 -6.94 25.24
C GLN A 118 -1.02 -6.14 24.13
N LYS A 119 -0.53 -6.23 22.89
CA LYS A 119 -1.07 -5.44 21.78
C LYS A 119 -2.37 -6.06 21.30
N ALA A 120 -3.37 -5.23 21.01
CA ALA A 120 -4.60 -5.68 20.37
C ALA A 120 -4.70 -5.24 18.90
N ASP A 121 -3.82 -4.34 18.45
CA ASP A 121 -3.87 -3.77 17.11
C ASP A 121 -3.66 -4.81 16.01
N ILE A 122 -4.50 -4.75 14.98
CA ILE A 122 -4.44 -5.65 13.83
C ILE A 122 -3.61 -4.98 12.74
N ALA A 123 -2.31 -5.24 12.74
CA ALA A 123 -1.43 -4.78 11.67
C ALA A 123 -1.60 -5.63 10.40
N LEU A 124 -2.16 -5.04 9.32
CA LEU A 124 -2.37 -5.73 8.04
C LEU A 124 -1.16 -5.73 7.11
N GLY A 125 -0.15 -4.89 7.35
CA GLY A 125 1.06 -4.83 6.53
C GLY A 125 1.84 -6.14 6.56
N ALA A 126 2.38 -6.54 5.41
CA ALA A 126 3.22 -7.73 5.28
C ALA A 126 4.28 -7.55 4.17
N GLY A 127 5.36 -8.34 4.27
CA GLY A 127 6.39 -8.39 3.23
C GLY A 127 5.97 -9.27 2.04
N PRO A 128 6.69 -9.22 0.90
CA PRO A 128 6.31 -9.92 -0.32
C PRO A 128 6.19 -11.45 -0.15
N LEU A 129 7.20 -12.12 0.42
CA LEU A 129 7.17 -13.58 0.57
C LEU A 129 6.08 -14.08 1.55
N PRO A 130 5.89 -13.50 2.75
CA PRO A 130 4.75 -13.83 3.59
C PRO A 130 3.40 -13.62 2.90
N SER A 131 3.26 -12.54 2.12
CA SER A 131 2.03 -12.25 1.38
C SER A 131 1.76 -13.29 0.30
N LYS A 132 2.80 -13.75 -0.40
CA LYS A 132 2.70 -14.89 -1.33
C LYS A 132 2.21 -16.14 -0.61
N MET A 133 2.80 -16.49 0.54
CA MET A 133 2.38 -17.66 1.31
C MET A 133 0.92 -17.57 1.74
N ASN A 134 0.44 -16.38 2.12
CA ASN A 134 -0.96 -16.14 2.45
C ASN A 134 -1.87 -16.39 1.24
N ILE A 135 -1.55 -15.83 0.06
CA ILE A 135 -2.33 -16.06 -1.16
C ILE A 135 -2.36 -17.56 -1.53
N GLN A 136 -1.23 -18.26 -1.40
CA GLN A 136 -1.17 -19.72 -1.63
C GLN A 136 -2.03 -20.51 -0.63
N GLU A 137 -2.10 -20.06 0.62
CA GLU A 137 -2.96 -20.65 1.64
C GLU A 137 -4.45 -20.40 1.37
N PHE A 138 -4.79 -19.19 0.94
CA PHE A 138 -6.16 -18.75 0.70
C PHE A 138 -6.73 -19.26 -0.62
N GLY A 139 -5.87 -19.53 -1.61
CA GLY A 139 -6.28 -19.75 -3.00
C GLY A 139 -6.71 -18.45 -3.68
N LEU A 140 -7.08 -18.51 -4.96
CA LEU A 140 -7.44 -17.36 -5.77
C LEU A 140 -8.90 -17.43 -6.22
N VAL A 141 -9.52 -16.27 -6.35
CA VAL A 141 -10.92 -16.12 -6.76
C VAL A 141 -10.99 -15.11 -7.90
N PRO A 142 -11.59 -15.43 -9.07
CA PRO A 142 -11.84 -14.45 -10.12
C PRO A 142 -12.76 -13.34 -9.64
N ALA A 143 -12.54 -12.12 -10.11
CA ALA A 143 -13.41 -11.00 -9.80
C ALA A 143 -14.86 -11.28 -10.25
N GLY A 144 -15.82 -10.91 -9.41
CA GLY A 144 -17.26 -11.00 -9.71
C GLY A 144 -17.94 -12.32 -9.31
N VAL A 145 -17.19 -13.36 -8.93
CA VAL A 145 -17.81 -14.61 -8.42
C VAL A 145 -18.21 -14.51 -6.94
N TRP A 146 -17.69 -13.51 -6.24
CA TRP A 146 -18.00 -13.23 -4.84
C TRP A 146 -18.14 -11.72 -4.62
N ALA A 147 -18.96 -11.35 -3.64
CA ALA A 147 -19.08 -10.00 -3.17
C ALA A 147 -19.22 -10.01 -1.65
N PRO A 148 -18.55 -9.10 -0.93
CA PRO A 148 -18.69 -9.02 0.51
C PRO A 148 -20.07 -8.48 0.89
N LYS A 149 -20.56 -8.92 2.05
CA LYS A 149 -21.85 -8.50 2.61
C LYS A 149 -21.92 -7.00 2.93
N THR A 150 -20.77 -6.39 3.25
CA THR A 150 -20.63 -4.94 3.47
C THR A 150 -19.36 -4.44 2.80
N GLU A 151 -19.27 -3.12 2.60
CA GLU A 151 -18.02 -2.47 2.19
C GLU A 151 -17.05 -2.36 3.38
N PHE A 152 -16.60 -3.49 3.91
CA PHE A 152 -15.73 -3.56 5.10
C PHE A 152 -14.37 -2.88 4.90
N TYR A 153 -14.01 -2.55 3.66
CA TYR A 153 -12.72 -2.04 3.24
C TYR A 153 -12.68 -0.52 3.05
N VAL A 154 -13.82 0.18 3.12
CA VAL A 154 -13.89 1.66 3.02
C VAL A 154 -14.26 2.29 4.35
N GLN A 155 -13.83 3.54 4.58
CA GLN A 155 -14.29 4.32 5.74
C GLN A 155 -15.76 4.74 5.59
N PRO A 156 -16.54 4.83 6.70
CA PRO A 156 -16.12 4.62 8.08
C PRO A 156 -16.13 3.14 8.53
N ASN A 157 -16.58 2.22 7.67
CA ASN A 157 -16.79 0.82 8.02
C ASN A 157 -15.48 0.11 8.36
N SER A 158 -14.40 0.35 7.61
CA SER A 158 -13.10 -0.25 7.85
C SER A 158 -12.57 0.07 9.25
N GLY A 159 -12.64 1.34 9.67
CA GLY A 159 -12.22 1.74 11.02
C GLY A 159 -13.10 1.11 12.10
N LYS A 160 -14.43 1.16 11.94
CA LYS A 160 -15.37 0.58 12.91
C LYS A 160 -15.19 -0.92 13.08
N TYR A 161 -15.06 -1.67 12.00
CA TYR A 161 -14.96 -3.12 12.08
C TYR A 161 -13.60 -3.59 12.61
N THR A 162 -12.51 -2.88 12.27
CA THR A 162 -11.21 -3.11 12.92
C THR A 162 -11.31 -2.88 14.43
N GLU A 163 -11.86 -1.75 14.87
CA GLU A 163 -12.07 -1.46 16.29
C GLU A 163 -12.88 -2.56 17.00
N TYR A 164 -13.93 -3.09 16.38
CA TYR A 164 -14.72 -4.18 16.96
C TYR A 164 -13.92 -5.47 17.12
N LEU A 165 -13.10 -5.83 16.12
CA LEU A 165 -12.21 -7.00 16.18
C LEU A 165 -11.13 -6.84 17.24
N GLU A 166 -10.48 -5.68 17.31
CA GLU A 166 -9.46 -5.35 18.30
C GLU A 166 -10.02 -5.38 19.73
N ASN A 167 -11.25 -4.92 19.93
CA ASN A 167 -11.95 -5.03 21.22
C ASN A 167 -12.23 -6.48 21.63
N ILE A 168 -12.54 -7.38 20.69
CA ILE A 168 -12.68 -8.82 20.99
C ILE A 168 -11.32 -9.39 21.40
N ILE A 169 -10.25 -9.02 20.69
CA ILE A 169 -8.88 -9.47 20.99
C ILE A 169 -8.45 -9.02 22.38
N ALA A 170 -8.58 -7.72 22.69
CA ALA A 170 -8.20 -7.14 23.98
C ALA A 170 -8.93 -7.82 25.15
N ARG A 171 -10.26 -8.00 25.03
CA ARG A 171 -11.06 -8.70 26.05
C ARG A 171 -10.63 -10.14 26.23
N THR A 172 -10.35 -10.85 25.14
CA THR A 172 -9.88 -12.24 25.21
C THR A 172 -8.53 -12.34 25.90
N LYS A 173 -7.59 -11.44 25.58
CA LYS A 173 -6.27 -11.40 26.23
C LYS A 173 -6.39 -11.14 27.74
N LEU A 174 -7.22 -10.18 28.14
CA LEU A 174 -7.49 -9.89 29.55
C LEU A 174 -8.06 -11.11 30.30
N LEU A 175 -9.07 -11.77 29.72
CA LEU A 175 -9.68 -12.97 30.32
C LEU A 175 -8.69 -14.13 30.40
N ARG A 176 -7.78 -14.25 29.42
CA ARG A 176 -6.74 -15.28 29.40
C ARG A 176 -5.72 -15.10 30.51
N GLU A 177 -5.40 -13.86 30.89
CA GLU A 177 -4.51 -13.59 32.03
C GLU A 177 -5.16 -13.92 33.38
N GLN A 178 -6.48 -13.77 33.46
CA GLN A 178 -7.26 -14.09 34.66
C GLN A 178 -7.50 -15.60 34.83
N ALA A 179 -7.33 -16.39 33.76
CA ALA A 179 -7.48 -17.83 33.79
C ALA A 179 -6.38 -18.50 34.63
N LYS A 180 -6.80 -19.41 35.52
CA LYS A 180 -5.95 -20.08 36.51
C LYS A 180 -5.28 -21.34 35.97
N THR A 181 -5.84 -21.92 34.91
CA THR A 181 -5.36 -23.17 34.31
C THR A 181 -5.13 -23.02 32.81
N GLU A 182 -4.28 -23.87 32.24
CA GLU A 182 -4.07 -23.89 30.79
C GLU A 182 -5.35 -24.22 30.02
N ASP A 183 -6.23 -25.05 30.58
CA ASP A 183 -7.49 -25.43 29.92
C ASP A 183 -8.50 -24.27 29.93
N GLU A 184 -8.53 -23.47 31.00
CA GLU A 184 -9.28 -22.20 31.01
C GLU A 184 -8.71 -21.21 29.98
N GLN A 185 -7.39 -21.09 29.86
CA GLN A 185 -6.76 -20.23 28.84
C GLN A 185 -7.12 -20.67 27.41
N LYS A 186 -7.09 -21.99 27.13
CA LYS A 186 -7.51 -22.57 25.85
C LYS A 186 -8.99 -22.30 25.57
N ALA A 187 -9.86 -22.43 26.57
CA ALA A 187 -11.28 -22.17 26.43
C ALA A 187 -11.56 -20.68 26.12
N VAL A 188 -10.88 -19.76 26.81
CA VAL A 188 -10.96 -18.30 26.54
C VAL A 188 -10.51 -17.98 25.11
N ASN A 189 -9.37 -18.51 24.67
CA ASN A 189 -8.90 -18.31 23.30
C ASN A 189 -9.92 -18.82 22.27
N LYS A 190 -10.46 -20.02 22.48
CA LYS A 190 -11.45 -20.62 21.59
C LYS A 190 -12.71 -19.76 21.49
N LEU A 191 -13.19 -19.20 22.61
CA LEU A 191 -14.33 -18.29 22.62
C LEU A 191 -14.03 -16.99 21.85
N GLY A 192 -12.85 -16.39 22.07
CA GLY A 192 -12.44 -15.18 21.33
C GLY A 192 -12.35 -15.41 19.83
N GLU A 193 -11.80 -16.56 19.40
CA GLU A 193 -11.74 -16.92 17.99
C GLU A 193 -13.15 -17.12 17.39
N GLN A 194 -14.07 -17.75 18.12
CA GLN A 194 -15.46 -17.89 17.71
C GLN A 194 -16.14 -16.52 17.53
N GLN A 195 -15.92 -15.59 18.46
CA GLN A 195 -16.45 -14.23 18.37
C GLN A 195 -15.89 -13.46 17.16
N ILE A 196 -14.57 -13.56 16.91
CA ILE A 196 -13.94 -12.99 15.70
C ILE A 196 -14.60 -13.54 14.44
N ARG A 197 -14.74 -14.88 14.34
CA ARG A 197 -15.33 -15.52 13.16
C ARG A 197 -16.81 -15.16 12.97
N GLN A 198 -17.57 -15.04 14.06
CA GLN A 198 -18.97 -14.64 14.01
C GLN A 198 -19.12 -13.19 13.52
N LEU A 199 -18.34 -12.26 14.07
CA LEU A 199 -18.33 -10.88 13.62
C LEU A 199 -17.86 -10.78 12.17
N PHE A 200 -16.80 -11.50 11.81
CA PHE A 200 -16.27 -11.54 10.46
C PHE A 200 -17.34 -12.01 9.46
N LYS A 201 -18.05 -13.10 9.75
CA LYS A 201 -19.18 -13.54 8.91
C LYS A 201 -20.30 -12.50 8.82
N ALA A 202 -20.54 -11.73 9.89
CA ALA A 202 -21.55 -10.67 9.87
C ALA A 202 -21.15 -9.47 8.98
N ILE A 203 -19.87 -9.12 8.91
CA ILE A 203 -19.36 -7.97 8.12
C ILE A 203 -18.96 -8.36 6.68
N VAL A 204 -18.27 -9.50 6.51
CA VAL A 204 -17.74 -9.95 5.22
C VAL A 204 -18.72 -10.86 4.49
N GLY A 205 -19.52 -11.63 5.22
CA GLY A 205 -20.33 -12.70 4.64
C GLY A 205 -19.56 -14.01 4.53
N ASP A 206 -20.16 -14.98 3.85
CA ASP A 206 -19.54 -16.29 3.59
C ASP A 206 -18.50 -16.16 2.47
N LEU A 207 -17.30 -16.68 2.72
CA LEU A 207 -16.25 -16.79 1.72
C LEU A 207 -16.49 -18.04 0.84
N PRO A 208 -16.31 -17.94 -0.48
CA PRO A 208 -16.67 -19.02 -1.39
C PRO A 208 -15.78 -20.24 -1.15
N GLN A 209 -16.39 -21.38 -0.80
CA GLN A 209 -15.69 -22.66 -0.73
C GLN A 209 -15.55 -23.28 -2.12
N THR A 210 -16.58 -23.10 -2.95
CA THR A 210 -16.59 -23.44 -4.37
C THR A 210 -17.28 -22.33 -5.16
N PHE A 211 -16.95 -22.24 -6.45
CA PHE A 211 -17.58 -21.33 -7.42
C PHE A 211 -17.48 -21.91 -8.83
N VAL A 212 -18.32 -21.42 -9.74
CA VAL A 212 -18.29 -21.80 -11.16
C VAL A 212 -17.53 -20.73 -11.95
N TYR A 213 -16.58 -21.16 -12.78
CA TYR A 213 -15.84 -20.32 -13.71
C TYR A 213 -15.65 -21.10 -15.03
N ASP A 214 -15.94 -20.48 -16.18
CA ASP A 214 -15.90 -21.12 -17.50
C ASP A 214 -16.60 -22.51 -17.56
N GLY A 215 -17.75 -22.62 -16.89
CA GLY A 215 -18.55 -23.85 -16.86
C GLY A 215 -18.01 -24.98 -15.98
N GLN A 216 -16.87 -24.78 -15.29
CA GLN A 216 -16.29 -25.74 -14.35
C GLN A 216 -16.41 -25.25 -12.91
N THR A 217 -16.51 -26.19 -11.96
CA THR A 217 -16.54 -25.88 -10.53
C THR A 217 -15.13 -25.94 -9.96
N TYR A 218 -14.73 -24.87 -9.28
CA TYR A 218 -13.43 -24.75 -8.62
C TYR A 218 -13.59 -24.45 -7.13
N THR A 219 -12.58 -24.83 -6.36
CA THR A 219 -12.26 -24.20 -5.06
C THR A 219 -11.28 -23.06 -5.33
N PRO A 220 -11.10 -22.10 -4.40
CA PRO A 220 -10.08 -21.07 -4.56
C PRO A 220 -8.68 -21.65 -4.84
N LYS A 221 -8.31 -22.75 -4.18
CA LYS A 221 -7.01 -23.41 -4.38
C LYS A 221 -6.90 -24.05 -5.76
N SER A 222 -7.89 -24.85 -6.16
CA SER A 222 -7.85 -25.54 -7.46
C SER A 222 -7.96 -24.56 -8.63
N PHE A 223 -8.61 -23.40 -8.46
CA PHE A 223 -8.58 -22.33 -9.44
C PHE A 223 -7.18 -21.72 -9.59
N GLY A 224 -6.52 -21.39 -8.47
CA GLY A 224 -5.13 -20.91 -8.48
C GLY A 224 -4.18 -21.91 -9.13
N GLU A 225 -4.33 -23.20 -8.85
CA GLU A 225 -3.53 -24.26 -9.48
C GLU A 225 -3.80 -24.39 -11.00
N ALA A 226 -5.04 -24.23 -11.44
CA ALA A 226 -5.43 -24.38 -12.84
C ALA A 226 -4.91 -23.23 -13.72
N TYR A 227 -5.02 -21.99 -13.24
CA TYR A 227 -4.74 -20.79 -14.04
C TYR A 227 -3.41 -20.12 -13.68
N PHE A 228 -2.96 -20.22 -12.43
CA PHE A 228 -1.79 -19.50 -11.91
C PHE A 228 -0.71 -20.44 -11.36
N LYS A 229 -0.57 -21.66 -11.89
CA LYS A 229 0.43 -22.65 -11.47
C LYS A 229 1.86 -22.12 -11.40
N PHE A 230 2.20 -21.12 -12.21
CA PHE A 230 3.52 -20.48 -12.19
C PHE A 230 3.81 -19.75 -10.86
N PHE A 231 2.78 -19.39 -10.09
CA PHE A 231 2.93 -18.78 -8.77
C PHE A 231 3.55 -19.74 -7.74
N GLU A 232 3.35 -21.04 -7.91
CA GLU A 232 3.96 -22.10 -7.11
C GLU A 232 5.46 -22.29 -7.39
N GLN A 233 5.98 -21.67 -8.46
CA GLN A 233 7.41 -21.70 -8.76
C GLN A 233 8.19 -20.80 -7.80
N SER A 234 9.52 -20.89 -7.85
CA SER A 234 10.40 -20.10 -6.98
C SER A 234 10.43 -18.61 -7.33
N TRP A 235 10.29 -17.78 -6.32
CA TRP A 235 10.45 -16.33 -6.39
C TRP A 235 11.72 -15.89 -5.68
N VAL A 236 12.27 -14.77 -6.15
CA VAL A 236 13.46 -14.16 -5.56
C VAL A 236 13.09 -12.78 -5.06
N GLN A 237 13.24 -12.56 -3.76
CA GLN A 237 13.23 -11.23 -3.15
C GLN A 237 14.65 -10.71 -3.05
N VAL A 238 14.94 -9.59 -3.70
CA VAL A 238 16.22 -8.90 -3.62
C VAL A 238 16.10 -7.70 -2.70
N ILE A 239 16.72 -7.79 -1.52
CA ILE A 239 16.79 -6.76 -0.50
C ILE A 239 17.96 -5.82 -0.79
N ILE A 240 17.71 -4.52 -0.72
CA ILE A 240 18.74 -3.50 -0.90
C ILE A 240 19.63 -3.46 0.34
N ASN A 241 20.93 -3.75 0.17
CA ASN A 241 21.92 -3.53 1.20
C ASN A 241 22.28 -2.05 1.28
N VAL A 242 22.20 -1.49 2.49
CA VAL A 242 22.63 -0.12 2.77
C VAL A 242 24.15 0.02 2.62
N ASN A 243 24.91 -1.02 2.97
CA ASN A 243 26.35 -1.05 2.80
C ASN A 243 26.72 -1.51 1.39
N ARG A 244 27.19 -0.57 0.57
CA ARG A 244 27.57 -0.79 -0.84
C ARG A 244 28.76 -1.75 -1.01
N LYS A 245 29.57 -1.96 0.03
CA LYS A 245 30.78 -2.80 -0.02
C LYS A 245 30.53 -4.26 0.37
N VAL A 246 29.32 -4.59 0.85
CA VAL A 246 28.99 -5.95 1.28
C VAL A 246 28.77 -6.86 0.07
N LYS A 247 29.43 -8.03 0.08
CA LYS A 247 29.19 -9.08 -0.92
C LYS A 247 27.74 -9.55 -0.84
N SER A 248 27.17 -9.90 -1.98
CA SER A 248 25.82 -10.43 -2.04
C SER A 248 25.72 -11.74 -1.24
N ASN A 249 24.72 -11.83 -0.37
CA ASN A 249 24.41 -13.04 0.38
C ASN A 249 23.02 -13.54 -0.05
N GLN A 250 22.86 -14.86 -0.09
CA GLN A 250 21.63 -15.52 -0.48
C GLN A 250 21.18 -16.50 0.61
N THR A 251 19.90 -16.47 0.92
CA THR A 251 19.21 -17.46 1.74
C THR A 251 18.12 -18.10 0.90
N THR A 252 18.10 -19.43 0.81
CA THR A 252 17.05 -20.18 0.11
C THR A 252 16.13 -20.83 1.14
N PHE A 253 14.82 -20.69 0.94
CA PHE A 253 13.79 -21.25 1.81
C PHE A 253 13.37 -22.66 1.37
N LYS A 254 12.65 -23.37 2.25
CA LYS A 254 12.19 -24.75 1.97
C LYS A 254 11.31 -24.86 0.71
N ASN A 255 10.56 -23.82 0.37
CA ASN A 255 9.74 -23.74 -0.83
C ASN A 255 10.53 -23.28 -2.09
N SER A 256 11.87 -23.28 -2.03
CA SER A 256 12.79 -22.83 -3.08
C SER A 256 12.76 -21.33 -3.42
N ASP A 257 11.89 -20.55 -2.77
CA ASP A 257 12.00 -19.09 -2.78
C ASP A 257 13.37 -18.67 -2.20
N ALA A 258 13.88 -17.52 -2.62
CA ALA A 258 15.15 -17.01 -2.15
C ALA A 258 15.08 -15.54 -1.74
N GLN A 259 15.82 -15.19 -0.71
CA GLN A 259 16.18 -13.83 -0.37
C GLN A 259 17.65 -13.58 -0.73
N ILE A 260 17.89 -12.54 -1.52
CA ILE A 260 19.23 -12.10 -1.88
C ILE A 260 19.40 -10.68 -1.36
N THR A 261 20.55 -10.37 -0.78
CA THR A 261 20.88 -8.99 -0.42
C THR A 261 21.96 -8.48 -1.37
N MET A 262 21.78 -7.31 -1.97
CA MET A 262 22.79 -6.71 -2.88
C MET A 262 22.79 -5.17 -2.85
N PRO A 263 23.86 -4.50 -3.33
CA PRO A 263 23.92 -3.04 -3.41
C PRO A 263 22.79 -2.45 -4.28
N LEU A 264 22.33 -1.25 -3.94
CA LEU A 264 21.24 -0.54 -4.63
C LEU A 264 21.39 -0.50 -6.15
N ASP A 265 22.58 -0.19 -6.67
CA ASP A 265 22.80 -0.06 -8.12
C ASP A 265 22.57 -1.40 -8.84
N ARG A 266 22.88 -2.52 -8.18
CA ARG A 266 22.64 -3.87 -8.70
C ARG A 266 21.16 -4.24 -8.64
N VAL A 267 20.43 -3.78 -7.62
CA VAL A 267 18.96 -3.93 -7.56
C VAL A 267 18.31 -3.14 -8.69
N GLN A 268 18.72 -1.89 -8.89
CA GLN A 268 18.23 -1.02 -9.95
C GLN A 268 18.47 -1.63 -11.35
N ALA A 269 19.68 -2.13 -11.59
CA ALA A 269 20.03 -2.80 -12.84
C ALA A 269 19.23 -4.11 -13.03
N SER A 270 18.99 -4.87 -11.96
CA SER A 270 18.18 -6.09 -12.01
C SER A 270 16.72 -5.79 -12.36
N ALA A 271 16.13 -4.75 -11.74
CA ALA A 271 14.78 -4.31 -12.07
C ALA A 271 14.66 -3.89 -13.54
N LYS A 272 15.62 -3.12 -14.07
CA LYS A 272 15.67 -2.74 -15.48
C LYS A 272 15.75 -3.98 -16.39
N ALA A 273 16.66 -4.91 -16.10
CA ALA A 273 16.85 -6.12 -16.92
C ALA A 273 15.61 -7.03 -16.93
N LEU A 274 14.87 -7.11 -15.82
CA LEU A 274 13.61 -7.84 -15.75
C LEU A 274 12.54 -7.19 -16.65
N LEU A 275 12.42 -5.86 -16.61
CA LEU A 275 11.50 -5.13 -17.47
C LEU A 275 11.88 -5.24 -18.96
N ASP A 276 13.17 -5.18 -19.28
CA ASP A 276 13.68 -5.41 -20.64
C ASP A 276 13.34 -6.83 -21.14
N ALA A 277 13.24 -7.80 -20.22
CA ALA A 277 12.80 -9.17 -20.50
C ALA A 277 11.26 -9.34 -20.49
N GLY A 278 10.50 -8.25 -20.40
CA GLY A 278 9.02 -8.28 -20.37
C GLY A 278 8.42 -8.75 -19.04
N GLN A 279 9.21 -8.79 -17.97
CA GLN A 279 8.76 -9.20 -16.64
C GLN A 279 8.57 -7.98 -15.73
N THR A 280 7.35 -7.77 -15.24
CA THR A 280 7.07 -6.75 -14.23
C THR A 280 7.66 -7.11 -12.87
N VAL A 281 7.82 -6.10 -12.00
CA VAL A 281 8.59 -6.25 -10.76
C VAL A 281 7.77 -5.79 -9.56
N PHE A 282 7.60 -6.64 -8.56
CA PHE A 282 7.01 -6.24 -7.27
C PHE A 282 8.03 -5.37 -6.53
N LEU A 283 7.64 -4.16 -6.12
CA LEU A 283 8.49 -3.23 -5.37
C LEU A 283 7.94 -3.04 -3.96
N SER A 284 8.79 -3.23 -2.95
CA SER A 284 8.56 -2.76 -1.58
C SER A 284 9.40 -1.54 -1.30
N TYR A 285 8.82 -0.51 -0.69
CA TYR A 285 9.53 0.73 -0.37
C TYR A 285 8.92 1.42 0.87
N GLU A 286 9.66 2.35 1.46
CA GLU A 286 9.13 3.22 2.53
C GLU A 286 8.31 4.34 1.92
N HIS A 287 7.02 4.41 2.27
CA HIS A 287 6.14 5.44 1.75
C HIS A 287 6.22 6.71 2.58
N HIS A 288 6.59 7.80 1.92
CA HIS A 288 6.68 9.14 2.47
C HIS A 288 5.76 10.05 1.66
N ALA A 289 4.59 10.32 2.22
CA ALA A 289 3.54 11.09 1.55
C ALA A 289 3.98 12.55 1.28
N GLU A 290 5.01 13.03 1.98
CA GLU A 290 5.57 14.37 1.86
C GLU A 290 6.29 14.59 0.52
N TYR A 291 6.62 13.52 -0.21
CA TYR A 291 7.29 13.57 -1.51
C TYR A 291 6.42 12.99 -2.63
N VAL A 292 5.10 13.02 -2.44
CA VAL A 292 4.11 12.42 -3.34
C VAL A 292 3.02 13.43 -3.64
N ASP A 293 2.87 13.78 -4.92
CA ASP A 293 1.72 14.54 -5.39
C ASP A 293 0.67 13.56 -5.91
N LYS A 294 -0.44 13.42 -5.17
CA LYS A 294 -1.49 12.46 -5.52
C LYS A 294 -2.31 12.87 -6.74
N ALA A 295 -2.33 14.15 -7.11
CA ALA A 295 -3.11 14.62 -8.25
C ALA A 295 -2.43 14.24 -9.58
N THR A 296 -1.12 14.41 -9.67
CA THR A 296 -0.31 14.11 -10.86
C THR A 296 0.32 12.72 -10.82
N GLY A 297 0.42 12.09 -9.66
CA GLY A 297 1.11 10.81 -9.48
C GLY A 297 2.63 10.94 -9.36
N ILE A 298 3.17 12.16 -9.26
CA ILE A 298 4.62 12.37 -9.11
C ILE A 298 5.09 11.87 -7.74
N ILE A 299 6.15 11.05 -7.73
CA ILE A 299 6.86 10.64 -6.52
C ILE A 299 8.34 11.00 -6.68
N SER A 300 8.78 12.09 -6.03
CA SER A 300 10.14 12.61 -6.13
C SER A 300 10.46 13.53 -4.94
N ILE A 301 11.67 13.47 -4.41
CA ILE A 301 12.14 14.42 -3.38
C ILE A 301 12.41 15.78 -4.04
N LYS A 302 13.03 15.78 -5.23
CA LYS A 302 13.43 16.99 -5.97
C LYS A 302 12.26 17.79 -6.54
N ALA A 303 11.08 17.17 -6.66
CA ALA A 303 9.89 17.82 -7.18
C ALA A 303 9.25 18.82 -6.21
N PHE A 304 9.61 18.81 -4.92
CA PHE A 304 9.00 19.69 -3.92
C PHE A 304 10.00 20.74 -3.43
N TYR A 305 9.49 21.88 -3.00
CA TYR A 305 10.29 22.85 -2.26
C TYR A 305 10.62 22.28 -0.87
N ILE A 306 11.87 21.95 -0.63
CA ILE A 306 12.35 21.44 0.67
C ILE A 306 13.59 22.25 1.06
N PRO A 307 13.65 22.80 2.29
CA PRO A 307 14.86 23.48 2.75
C PRO A 307 16.05 22.52 2.74
N GLU A 308 17.23 22.97 2.31
CA GLU A 308 18.41 22.08 2.18
C GLU A 308 18.71 21.32 3.48
N PHE A 309 18.63 22.02 4.63
CA PHE A 309 18.86 21.47 5.96
C PHE A 309 17.77 20.50 6.44
N ALA A 310 16.63 20.44 5.74
CA ALA A 310 15.48 19.58 6.05
C ALA A 310 15.26 18.46 5.02
N LYS A 311 16.14 18.32 4.03
CA LYS A 311 16.10 17.22 3.07
C LYS A 311 16.16 15.86 3.79
N PRO A 312 15.55 14.81 3.21
CA PRO A 312 15.62 13.49 3.80
C PRO A 312 17.06 13.02 3.94
N LEU A 313 17.37 12.45 5.09
CA LEU A 313 18.63 11.76 5.36
C LEU A 313 18.93 10.72 4.27
N THR A 314 20.22 10.53 3.98
CA THR A 314 20.66 9.45 3.10
C THR A 314 20.24 8.10 3.67
N ARG A 315 20.13 7.08 2.81
CA ARG A 315 19.82 5.71 3.24
C ARG A 315 20.73 5.19 4.36
N GLN A 316 22.02 5.56 4.32
CA GLN A 316 22.99 5.15 5.34
C GLN A 316 22.69 5.80 6.69
N GLU A 317 22.45 7.11 6.70
CA GLU A 317 22.10 7.86 7.92
C GLU A 317 20.76 7.37 8.50
N ARG A 318 19.75 7.13 7.66
CA ARG A 318 18.44 6.60 8.11
C ARG A 318 18.57 5.24 8.77
N ALA A 319 19.43 4.37 8.25
CA ALA A 319 19.73 3.08 8.87
C ALA A 319 20.38 3.25 10.26
N THR A 320 21.28 4.23 10.42
CA THR A 320 21.91 4.53 11.72
C THR A 320 20.90 5.00 12.77
N PHE A 321 19.96 5.87 12.38
CA PHE A 321 18.98 6.45 13.32
C PHE A 321 17.68 5.65 13.45
N ASN A 322 17.63 4.43 12.88
CA ASN A 322 16.43 3.62 12.78
C ASN A 322 15.21 4.38 12.23
N LYS A 323 15.45 5.33 11.32
CA LYS A 323 14.41 6.08 10.60
C LYS A 323 13.93 5.27 9.39
N ASN A 324 13.47 4.06 9.68
CA ASN A 324 12.85 3.16 8.74
C ASN A 324 11.39 2.95 9.14
N ASP A 325 10.54 3.90 8.78
CA ASP A 325 9.12 3.88 9.12
C ASP A 325 8.27 3.80 7.85
N GLY A 326 7.15 3.10 7.96
CA GLY A 326 6.23 2.86 6.87
C GLY A 326 6.69 1.80 5.87
N GLY A 327 5.71 1.29 5.11
CA GLY A 327 5.94 0.31 4.06
C GLY A 327 4.79 0.35 3.07
N HIS A 328 5.11 0.35 1.78
CA HIS A 328 4.13 0.21 0.72
C HIS A 328 4.65 -0.75 -0.35
N ALA A 329 3.72 -1.42 -1.00
CA ALA A 329 3.99 -2.40 -2.04
C ALA A 329 3.21 -2.04 -3.30
N VAL A 330 3.93 -2.05 -4.41
CA VAL A 330 3.44 -1.66 -5.74
C VAL A 330 4.10 -2.54 -6.81
N GLU A 331 3.72 -2.34 -8.06
CA GLU A 331 4.36 -3.00 -9.19
C GLU A 331 5.06 -1.97 -10.08
N ILE A 332 6.30 -2.26 -10.46
CA ILE A 332 7.03 -1.53 -11.51
C ILE A 332 6.66 -2.17 -12.85
N VAL A 333 6.15 -1.34 -13.76
CA VAL A 333 5.63 -1.76 -15.06
C VAL A 333 6.35 -1.12 -16.24
N GLY A 334 7.31 -0.24 -15.97
CA GLY A 334 8.08 0.45 -17.00
C GLY A 334 9.13 1.37 -16.39
N TYR A 335 9.98 1.92 -17.25
CA TYR A 335 11.01 2.89 -16.87
C TYR A 335 11.28 3.88 -17.99
N ASP A 336 11.77 5.04 -17.59
CA ASP A 336 12.36 6.04 -18.46
C ASP A 336 13.84 6.19 -18.10
N ALA A 337 14.70 6.19 -19.10
CA ALA A 337 16.13 6.30 -18.97
C ALA A 337 16.66 7.41 -19.87
N ASP A 338 17.73 8.06 -19.41
CA ASP A 338 18.44 9.03 -20.22
C ASP A 338 19.07 8.32 -21.44
N PRO A 339 18.83 8.80 -22.67
CA PRO A 339 19.25 8.09 -23.88
C PRO A 339 20.76 8.13 -24.11
N ILE A 340 21.50 9.01 -23.42
CA ILE A 340 22.95 9.18 -23.56
C ILE A 340 23.68 8.34 -22.52
N THR A 341 23.26 8.44 -21.26
CA THR A 341 23.93 7.83 -20.12
C THR A 341 23.36 6.46 -19.75
N GLY A 342 22.12 6.17 -20.17
CA GLY A 342 21.37 4.98 -19.76
C GLY A 342 20.91 5.00 -18.30
N GLU A 343 21.11 6.12 -17.59
CA GLU A 343 20.67 6.24 -16.20
C GLU A 343 19.15 6.31 -16.10
N ILE A 344 18.58 5.62 -15.11
CA ILE A 344 17.14 5.67 -14.87
C ILE A 344 16.75 7.06 -14.39
N ILE A 345 15.78 7.67 -15.06
CA ILE A 345 15.15 8.94 -14.70
C ILE A 345 13.99 8.67 -13.74
N LYS A 346 13.08 7.76 -14.11
CA LYS A 346 11.88 7.42 -13.34
C LYS A 346 11.36 6.01 -13.68
N TRP A 347 10.60 5.46 -12.76
CA TRP A 347 9.87 4.20 -12.87
C TRP A 347 8.38 4.47 -13.06
N LYS A 348 7.72 3.72 -13.96
CA LYS A 348 6.25 3.66 -14.04
C LYS A 348 5.76 2.68 -12.99
N ILE A 349 4.97 3.17 -12.06
CA ILE A 349 4.46 2.41 -10.93
C ILE A 349 2.96 2.21 -11.12
N LYS A 350 2.52 0.96 -11.12
CA LYS A 350 1.12 0.61 -11.02
C LYS A 350 0.77 0.47 -9.54
N ASN A 351 -0.12 1.35 -9.08
CA ASN A 351 -0.50 1.43 -7.67
C ASN A 351 -1.88 0.79 -7.43
N SER A 352 -2.29 0.72 -6.17
CA SER A 352 -3.53 0.10 -5.71
C SER A 352 -4.45 1.08 -4.98
N TRP A 353 -4.49 2.35 -5.41
CA TRP A 353 -5.36 3.40 -4.84
C TRP A 353 -6.52 3.82 -5.75
N GLY A 354 -6.84 2.99 -6.75
CA GLY A 354 -7.90 3.25 -7.72
C GLY A 354 -7.52 4.24 -8.82
N THR A 355 -8.33 4.29 -9.87
CA THR A 355 -8.09 5.08 -11.08
C THR A 355 -8.23 6.59 -10.90
N LYS A 356 -8.80 7.05 -9.78
CA LYS A 356 -8.93 8.48 -9.46
C LYS A 356 -7.68 9.06 -8.78
N SER A 357 -6.69 8.22 -8.48
CA SER A 357 -5.47 8.61 -7.77
C SER A 357 -4.28 8.60 -8.72
N GLY A 358 -3.43 9.62 -8.67
CA GLY A 358 -2.29 9.77 -9.57
C GLY A 358 -2.70 9.95 -11.03
N ASP A 359 -1.84 9.51 -11.94
CA ASP A 359 -2.14 9.47 -13.37
C ASP A 359 -2.94 8.20 -13.70
N GLN A 360 -4.26 8.28 -13.48
CA GLN A 360 -5.20 7.17 -13.72
C GLN A 360 -4.85 5.88 -12.94
N GLY A 361 -4.31 6.00 -11.73
CA GLY A 361 -3.84 4.88 -10.90
C GLY A 361 -2.34 4.59 -11.03
N TYR A 362 -1.67 5.22 -11.99
CA TYR A 362 -0.22 5.14 -12.14
C TYR A 362 0.48 6.27 -11.39
N TYR A 363 1.71 5.98 -10.98
CA TYR A 363 2.61 6.91 -10.32
C TYR A 363 3.97 6.91 -11.03
N HIS A 364 4.64 8.04 -10.98
CA HIS A 364 5.90 8.31 -11.66
C HIS A 364 6.99 8.47 -10.60
N MET A 365 7.63 7.35 -10.23
CA MET A 365 8.64 7.33 -9.17
C MET A 365 10.00 7.69 -9.74
N TYR A 366 10.43 8.92 -9.50
CA TYR A 366 11.74 9.40 -9.92
C TYR A 366 12.85 8.69 -9.15
N ASN A 367 14.00 8.61 -9.81
CA ASN A 367 15.14 7.83 -9.33
C ASN A 367 15.69 8.35 -7.98
N ASP A 368 15.55 9.64 -7.68
CA ASP A 368 15.93 10.19 -6.37
C ASP A 368 15.13 9.56 -5.22
N TYR A 369 13.80 9.41 -5.38
CA TYR A 369 12.95 8.76 -4.40
C TYR A 369 13.22 7.25 -4.33
N PHE A 370 13.34 6.56 -5.47
CA PHE A 370 13.66 5.13 -5.50
C PHE A 370 14.96 4.84 -4.74
N ARG A 371 16.02 5.60 -5.05
CA ARG A 371 17.33 5.41 -4.42
C ARG A 371 17.30 5.71 -2.93
N ALA A 372 16.51 6.69 -2.51
CA ALA A 372 16.29 7.00 -1.10
C ALA A 372 15.52 5.89 -0.37
N PHE A 373 14.38 5.42 -0.89
CA PHE A 373 13.36 4.72 -0.09
C PHE A 373 13.00 3.29 -0.53
N ALA A 374 13.45 2.81 -1.71
CA ALA A 374 13.21 1.42 -2.11
C ALA A 374 13.80 0.42 -1.10
N LYS A 375 13.13 -0.70 -0.81
CA LYS A 375 13.61 -1.70 0.16
C LYS A 375 13.97 -3.01 -0.50
N SER A 376 13.10 -3.50 -1.36
CA SER A 376 13.35 -4.73 -2.11
C SER A 376 12.55 -4.75 -3.39
N ILE A 377 13.05 -5.53 -4.35
CA ILE A 377 12.25 -5.99 -5.48
C ILE A 377 12.00 -7.49 -5.33
N THR A 378 10.86 -7.98 -5.83
CA THR A 378 10.55 -9.41 -5.87
C THR A 378 10.10 -9.78 -7.27
N TYR A 379 10.62 -10.89 -7.79
CA TYR A 379 10.33 -11.36 -9.14
C TYR A 379 10.36 -12.89 -9.20
N GLN A 380 9.63 -13.44 -10.18
CA GLN A 380 9.64 -14.87 -10.46
C GLN A 380 11.00 -15.25 -11.02
N ARG A 381 11.63 -16.31 -10.50
CA ARG A 381 12.91 -16.76 -11.05
C ARG A 381 12.71 -17.14 -12.54
N PRO A 382 13.45 -16.53 -13.48
CA PRO A 382 13.34 -16.89 -14.89
C PRO A 382 13.69 -18.37 -15.11
N THR A 383 12.91 -19.07 -15.94
CA THR A 383 13.13 -20.49 -16.28
C THR A 383 14.34 -20.69 -17.21
N ALA A 384 14.61 -19.71 -18.08
CA ALA A 384 15.87 -19.61 -18.79
C ALA A 384 16.86 -18.84 -17.90
N THR A 385 18.14 -19.22 -17.89
CA THR A 385 19.19 -18.52 -17.17
C THR A 385 19.34 -17.09 -17.72
N ILE A 386 18.49 -16.16 -17.28
CA ILE A 386 18.91 -14.76 -17.23
C ILE A 386 20.08 -14.81 -16.28
N THR A 387 21.29 -14.77 -16.85
CA THR A 387 22.49 -14.53 -16.09
C THR A 387 22.35 -13.09 -15.60
N ILE A 388 21.59 -12.89 -14.51
CA ILE A 388 21.71 -11.68 -13.70
C ILE A 388 23.16 -11.75 -13.27
N GLN A 389 24.02 -11.02 -14.00
CA GLN A 389 25.46 -11.13 -13.94
C GLN A 389 25.89 -10.96 -12.49
N MET A 390 25.99 -12.04 -11.71
CA MET A 390 26.56 -12.08 -10.36
C MET A 390 28.07 -11.85 -10.41
N ASN A 391 28.57 -11.28 -11.51
CA ASN A 391 29.97 -11.18 -11.84
C ASN A 391 30.60 -9.99 -11.09
N LYS A 392 31.53 -10.43 -10.24
CA LYS A 392 32.76 -9.87 -9.66
C LYS A 392 32.86 -8.36 -9.47
N PRO A 393 33.37 -7.90 -8.31
CA PRO A 393 33.73 -6.51 -8.12
C PRO A 393 34.77 -6.10 -9.17
N THR A 394 34.49 -4.99 -9.85
CA THR A 394 35.48 -4.26 -10.64
C THR A 394 36.62 -3.91 -9.70
N GLN A 395 37.79 -4.53 -9.91
CA GLN A 395 39.03 -3.98 -9.41
C GLN A 395 39.30 -2.71 -10.20
N GLN A 396 39.21 -1.56 -9.53
CA GLN A 396 40.03 -0.39 -9.84
C GLN A 396 40.85 -0.10 -8.60
#